data_AF-A0A2E0U229-F1
#
_entry.id   AF-A0A2E0U229-F1
#
_cell.length_a   1.000
_cell.length_b   1.000
_cell.length_c   1.000
_cell.angle_alpha   90.00
_cell.angle_beta   90.00
_cell.angle_gamma   90.00
#
_symmetry.space_group_name_H-M   'P 1'
#
loop_
_entity.id
_entity.type
_entity.pdbx_description
1 polymer ?
#
loop_
_entity_poly.entity_id
_entity_poly.type
_entity_poly.pdbx_seq_one_letter_code
_entity_poly.pdbx_strand_id
1 'polypeptide(L)'
;MDLVLKSFQKENFFDFLRTFSIPIGIMILIAMMVIPLSPVFLDVLFTSNLLVSLLVLMVALQTFRPLDFSSFPTVLLFATVLRLGLNVASTRVILSNGHTGTDSAGSIIEAFGAFVMSGS
;
A
#
# COMPACT_ATOMS: atom_id res chain seq x y z
N MET A 1 32.07 37.68 2.10
CA MET A 1 30.73 38.21 1.72
C MET A 1 29.77 37.10 1.29
N ASP A 2 30.28 35.88 1.05
CA ASP A 2 29.52 34.73 0.52
C ASP A 2 28.67 33.95 1.54
N LEU A 3 28.83 34.21 2.85
CA LEU A 3 28.13 33.46 3.91
C LEU A 3 26.72 34.01 4.22
N VAL A 4 26.43 35.26 3.88
CA VAL A 4 25.13 35.92 4.14
C VAL A 4 24.10 35.63 3.05
N LEU A 5 24.54 35.33 1.82
CA LEU A 5 23.64 35.01 0.71
C LEU A 5 23.07 33.58 0.78
N LYS A 6 23.73 32.66 1.49
CA LYS A 6 23.31 31.25 1.58
C LYS A 6 22.23 31.00 2.63
N SER A 7 22.10 31.86 3.66
CA SER A 7 21.05 31.72 4.69
C SER A 7 19.69 32.29 4.25
N PHE A 8 19.67 33.36 3.45
CA PHE A 8 18.41 33.97 2.98
C PHE A 8 17.69 33.19 1.86
N GLN A 9 18.42 32.44 1.03
CA GLN A 9 17.82 31.58 -0.01
C GLN A 9 17.22 30.29 0.59
N LYS A 10 17.81 29.78 1.67
CA LYS A 10 17.42 28.49 2.26
C LYS A 10 16.10 28.60 3.05
N GLU A 11 15.90 29.68 3.79
CA GLU A 11 14.68 29.89 4.61
C GLU A 11 13.40 29.97 3.74
N ASN A 12 13.41 30.75 2.65
CA ASN A 12 12.24 30.90 1.76
C ASN A 12 11.83 29.60 1.05
N PHE A 13 12.79 28.74 0.69
CA PHE A 13 12.51 27.46 0.04
C PHE A 13 11.89 26.45 1.01
N PHE A 14 12.32 26.45 2.27
CA PHE A 14 11.79 25.55 3.30
C PHE A 14 10.37 25.96 3.75
N ASP A 15 10.06 27.26 3.80
CA ASP A 15 8.71 27.73 4.10
C ASP A 15 7.75 27.51 2.92
N PHE A 16 8.22 27.70 1.69
CA PHE A 16 7.46 27.30 0.49
C PHE A 16 7.18 25.79 0.48
N LEU A 17 8.19 24.95 0.75
CA LEU A 17 8.00 23.50 0.89
C LEU A 17 7.02 23.12 2.02
N ARG A 18 7.01 23.85 3.14
CA ARG A 18 6.06 23.63 4.24
C ARG A 18 4.63 24.02 3.86
N THR A 19 4.43 25.17 3.22
CA THR A 19 3.09 25.64 2.79
C THR A 19 2.52 24.79 1.65
N PHE A 20 3.37 24.30 0.73
CA PHE A 20 2.97 23.43 -0.37
C PHE A 20 3.03 21.94 -0.05
N SER A 21 3.38 21.55 1.18
CA SER A 21 3.57 20.15 1.59
C SER A 21 2.33 19.27 1.35
N ILE A 22 1.15 19.77 1.73
CA ILE A 22 -0.12 19.05 1.54
C ILE A 22 -0.48 18.90 0.04
N PRO A 23 -0.53 19.96 -0.78
CA PRO A 23 -0.84 19.81 -2.21
C PRO A 23 0.21 18.99 -2.98
N ILE A 24 1.49 19.06 -2.61
CA ILE A 24 2.54 18.20 -3.18
C ILE A 24 2.33 16.73 -2.79
N GLY A 25 1.94 16.45 -1.53
CA GLY A 25 1.59 15.11 -1.10
C GLY A 25 0.39 14.53 -1.86
N ILE A 26 -0.62 15.35 -2.11
CA ILE A 26 -1.79 14.98 -2.93
C ILE A 26 -1.38 14.75 -4.39
N MET A 27 -0.54 15.61 -4.96
CA MET A 27 -0.02 15.44 -6.32
C MET A 27 0.78 14.14 -6.48
N ILE A 28 1.58 13.77 -5.48
CA ILE A 28 2.34 12.51 -5.44
C ILE A 28 1.40 11.30 -5.33
N LEU A 29 0.34 11.39 -4.52
CA LEU A 29 -0.69 10.34 -4.45
C LEU A 29 -1.41 10.16 -5.80
N ILE A 30 -1.76 11.26 -6.47
CA ILE A 30 -2.34 11.22 -7.82
C ILE A 30 -1.34 10.65 -8.83
N ALA A 31 -0.06 11.02 -8.76
CA ALA A 31 0.97 10.47 -9.65
C ALA A 31 1.16 8.95 -9.44
N MET A 32 1.13 8.46 -8.20
CA MET A 32 1.07 7.01 -7.90
C MET A 32 -0.20 6.36 -8.45
N MET A 33 -1.34 7.06 -8.40
CA MET A 33 -2.58 6.63 -9.05
C MET A 33 -2.48 6.59 -10.59
N VAL A 34 -1.46 7.19 -11.21
CA VAL A 34 -1.24 7.19 -12.68
C VAL A 34 -0.25 6.12 -13.16
N ILE A 35 0.60 5.54 -12.30
CA ILE A 35 1.55 4.47 -12.70
C ILE A 35 0.96 3.05 -12.47
N PRO A 36 0.59 2.29 -13.52
CA PRO A 36 0.15 0.90 -13.41
C PRO A 36 1.27 -0.05 -13.00
N LEU A 37 1.05 -0.68 -11.84
CA LEU A 37 1.77 -1.88 -11.46
C LEU A 37 1.29 -3.05 -12.33
N SER A 38 2.25 -3.86 -12.78
CA SER A 38 1.96 -5.07 -13.54
C SER A 38 1.14 -6.05 -12.68
N PRO A 39 0.09 -6.70 -13.23
CA PRO A 39 -0.78 -7.63 -12.50
C PRO A 39 -0.03 -8.78 -11.81
N VAL A 40 1.09 -9.24 -12.39
CA VAL A 40 1.88 -10.37 -11.86
C VAL A 40 2.47 -10.05 -10.49
N PHE A 41 3.01 -8.85 -10.29
CA PHE A 41 3.55 -8.44 -8.99
C PHE A 41 2.44 -8.28 -7.94
N LEU A 42 1.26 -7.86 -8.38
CA LEU A 42 0.11 -7.69 -7.52
C LEU A 42 -0.35 -9.04 -6.97
N ASP A 43 -0.50 -10.07 -7.82
CA ASP A 43 -0.95 -11.40 -7.40
C ASP A 43 -0.01 -12.03 -6.34
N VAL A 44 1.31 -11.91 -6.53
CA VAL A 44 2.30 -12.43 -5.57
C VAL A 44 2.21 -11.70 -4.24
N LEU A 45 2.18 -10.36 -4.25
CA LEU A 45 2.10 -9.57 -3.03
C LEU A 45 0.76 -9.78 -2.32
N PHE A 46 -0.34 -9.95 -3.05
CA PHE A 46 -1.69 -10.14 -2.50
C PHE A 46 -1.82 -11.50 -1.84
N THR A 47 -1.36 -12.55 -2.53
CA THR A 47 -1.30 -13.90 -1.96
C THR A 47 -0.40 -13.96 -0.74
N SER A 48 0.77 -13.32 -0.79
CA SER A 48 1.67 -13.24 0.36
C SER A 48 1.03 -12.49 1.54
N ASN A 49 0.28 -11.40 1.30
CA ASN A 49 -0.42 -10.67 2.35
C ASN A 49 -1.49 -11.53 3.02
N LEU A 50 -2.26 -12.30 2.24
CA LEU A 50 -3.23 -13.26 2.75
C LEU A 50 -2.56 -14.35 3.59
N LEU A 51 -1.47 -14.94 3.10
CA LEU A 51 -0.71 -15.96 3.84
C LEU A 51 -0.16 -15.43 5.16
N VAL A 52 0.46 -14.26 5.17
CA VAL A 52 0.98 -13.62 6.39
C VAL A 52 -0.17 -13.30 7.36
N SER A 53 -1.30 -12.79 6.85
CA SER A 53 -2.48 -12.51 7.66
C SER A 53 -3.04 -13.78 8.33
N LEU A 54 -3.09 -14.89 7.59
CA LEU A 54 -3.53 -16.19 8.11
C LEU A 54 -2.52 -16.80 9.08
N LEU A 55 -1.22 -16.66 8.84
CA LEU A 55 -0.19 -17.09 9.78
C LEU A 55 -0.29 -16.33 11.10
N VAL A 56 -0.42 -15.00 11.04
CA VAL A 56 -0.61 -14.16 12.23
C VAL A 56 -1.88 -14.56 12.97
N LEU A 57 -2.98 -14.81 12.25
CA LEU A 57 -4.22 -15.30 12.83
C LEU A 57 -4.03 -16.65 13.53
N MET A 58 -3.39 -17.62 12.86
CA MET A 58 -3.15 -18.95 13.40
C MET A 58 -2.26 -18.91 14.65
N VAL A 59 -1.21 -18.08 14.64
CA VAL A 59 -0.34 -17.87 15.80
C VAL A 59 -1.11 -17.19 16.93
N ALA A 60 -1.94 -16.17 16.64
CA ALA A 60 -2.77 -15.51 17.64
C ALA A 60 -3.80 -16.46 18.29
N LEU A 61 -4.35 -17.40 17.51
CA LEU A 61 -5.32 -18.39 18.00
C LEU A 61 -4.66 -19.51 18.84
N GLN A 62 -3.41 -19.87 18.59
CA GLN A 62 -2.71 -20.94 19.33
C GLN A 62 -1.89 -20.46 20.54
N THR A 63 -1.62 -19.16 20.68
CA THR A 63 -0.56 -18.69 21.60
C THR A 63 -1.10 -18.07 22.91
N PHE A 64 -0.66 -18.58 24.08
CA PHE A 64 -0.95 -18.02 25.42
C PHE A 64 -0.10 -16.80 25.83
N ARG A 65 0.96 -16.48 25.08
CA ARG A 65 1.82 -15.27 25.21
C ARG A 65 2.13 -14.71 23.82
N PRO A 66 1.42 -13.69 23.31
CA PRO A 66 1.49 -13.28 21.90
C PRO A 66 2.92 -12.86 21.49
N LEU A 67 3.72 -13.82 21.00
CA LEU A 67 5.06 -13.66 20.40
C LEU A 67 6.09 -12.83 21.20
N ASP A 68 5.98 -12.82 22.54
CA ASP A 68 6.86 -12.14 23.52
C ASP A 68 7.17 -10.65 23.20
N PHE A 69 6.12 -9.85 23.34
CA PHE A 69 6.05 -8.41 23.67
C PHE A 69 6.69 -7.35 22.77
N SER A 70 7.73 -7.62 21.98
CA SER A 70 8.35 -6.56 21.15
C SER A 70 8.17 -6.74 19.64
N SER A 71 8.08 -7.97 19.15
CA SER A 71 8.04 -8.22 17.70
C SER A 71 6.62 -8.19 17.14
N PHE A 72 5.62 -8.51 17.96
CA PHE A 72 4.23 -8.62 17.51
C PHE A 72 3.64 -7.31 16.97
N PRO A 73 3.73 -6.16 17.66
CA PRO A 73 3.19 -4.89 17.15
C PRO A 73 3.89 -4.46 15.86
N THR A 74 5.19 -4.69 15.74
CA THR A 74 5.98 -4.33 14.56
C THR A 74 5.60 -5.17 13.35
N VAL A 75 5.42 -6.48 13.53
CA VAL A 75 4.94 -7.38 12.46
C VAL A 75 3.53 -7.01 12.02
N LEU A 76 2.64 -6.68 12.97
CA LEU A 76 1.29 -6.21 12.67
C LEU A 76 1.27 -4.86 11.95
N LEU A 77 2.11 -3.89 12.36
CA LEU A 77 2.25 -2.61 11.67
C LEU A 77 2.73 -2.81 10.24
N PHE A 78 3.75 -3.63 10.04
CA PHE A 78 4.25 -3.95 8.70
C PHE A 78 3.18 -4.63 7.85
N ALA A 79 2.49 -5.64 8.38
CA ALA A 79 1.41 -6.33 7.68
C ALA A 79 0.24 -5.38 7.34
N THR A 80 -0.04 -4.40 8.20
CA THR A 80 -1.09 -3.40 7.98
C THR A 80 -0.70 -2.39 6.91
N VAL A 81 0.54 -1.91 6.89
CA VAL A 81 1.05 -1.02 5.83
C VAL A 81 1.10 -1.74 4.48
N LEU A 82 1.55 -3.00 4.48
CA LEU A 82 1.49 -3.86 3.30
C LEU A 82 0.04 -4.00 2.80
N ARG A 83 -0.91 -4.28 3.71
CA ARG A 83 -2.34 -4.37 3.39
C ARG A 83 -2.90 -3.07 2.80
N LEU A 84 -2.54 -1.91 3.36
CA LEU A 84 -2.94 -0.59 2.83
C LEU A 84 -2.40 -0.35 1.42
N GLY A 85 -1.11 -0.60 1.19
CA GLY A 85 -0.49 -0.43 -0.13
C GLY A 85 -1.12 -1.33 -1.19
N LEU A 86 -1.40 -2.59 -0.84
CA LEU A 86 -2.06 -3.53 -1.75
C LEU A 86 -3.51 -3.18 -2.04
N ASN A 87 -4.27 -2.66 -1.07
CA ASN A 87 -5.66 -2.25 -1.30
C ASN A 87 -5.76 -1.05 -2.25
N VAL A 88 -4.82 -0.09 -2.15
CA VAL A 88 -4.75 1.04 -3.10
C VAL A 88 -4.28 0.57 -4.48
N ALA A 89 -3.31 -0.34 -4.54
CA ALA A 89 -2.84 -0.91 -5.80
C ALA A 89 -3.91 -1.76 -6.51
N SER A 90 -4.65 -2.59 -5.76
CA SER A 90 -5.71 -3.45 -6.30
C SER A 90 -6.86 -2.63 -6.86
N THR A 91 -7.40 -1.67 -6.11
CA THR A 91 -8.47 -0.79 -6.59
C THR A 91 -8.05 -0.01 -7.84
N ARG A 92 -6.81 0.47 -7.90
CA ARG A 92 -6.27 1.14 -9.07
C ARG A 92 -6.18 0.21 -10.29
N VAL A 93 -5.66 -1.01 -10.12
CA VAL A 93 -5.56 -1.99 -11.21
C VAL A 93 -6.94 -2.45 -11.67
N ILE A 94 -7.88 -2.67 -10.75
CA ILE A 94 -9.28 -3.01 -11.03
C ILE A 94 -9.98 -1.87 -11.80
N LEU A 95 -9.79 -0.60 -11.40
CA LEU A 95 -10.42 0.54 -12.07
C LEU A 95 -9.74 0.90 -13.41
N SER A 96 -8.43 0.68 -13.55
CA SER A 96 -7.69 0.97 -14.77
C SER A 96 -7.83 -0.10 -15.84
N ASN A 97 -7.91 -1.38 -15.45
CA ASN A 97 -7.94 -2.51 -16.37
C ASN A 97 -9.24 -3.32 -16.31
N GLY A 98 -10.20 -2.95 -15.45
CA GLY A 98 -11.49 -3.65 -15.37
C GLY A 98 -12.34 -3.54 -16.64
N HIS A 99 -12.09 -2.54 -17.49
CA HIS A 99 -12.74 -2.41 -18.80
C HIS A 99 -12.28 -3.47 -19.81
N THR A 100 -11.06 -4.00 -19.69
CA THR A 100 -10.49 -4.99 -20.62
C THR A 100 -10.81 -6.45 -20.26
N GLY A 101 -11.58 -6.68 -19.19
CA GLY A 101 -11.98 -8.00 -18.69
C GLY A 101 -11.49 -8.27 -17.27
N THR A 102 -12.15 -9.19 -16.56
CA THR A 102 -11.85 -9.55 -15.16
C THR A 102 -10.46 -10.17 -14.98
N ASP A 103 -9.96 -10.88 -16.01
CA ASP A 103 -8.60 -11.43 -16.10
C ASP A 103 -7.49 -10.37 -15.97
N SER A 104 -7.78 -9.10 -16.29
CA SER A 104 -6.76 -8.04 -16.32
C SER A 104 -6.40 -7.50 -14.93
N ALA A 105 -7.19 -7.84 -13.91
CA ALA A 105 -6.96 -7.37 -12.53
C ALA A 105 -5.95 -8.22 -11.75
N GLY A 106 -5.63 -9.43 -12.24
CA GLY A 106 -4.85 -10.46 -11.55
C GLY A 106 -5.70 -11.70 -11.28
N SER A 107 -5.11 -12.88 -11.48
CA SER A 107 -5.83 -14.16 -11.40
C SER A 107 -6.34 -14.45 -9.99
N ILE A 108 -5.64 -13.96 -8.96
CA ILE A 108 -6.05 -14.17 -7.56
C ILE A 108 -7.24 -13.29 -7.22
N ILE A 109 -7.26 -12.04 -7.69
CA ILE A 109 -8.38 -11.11 -7.47
C ILE A 109 -9.63 -11.62 -8.18
N GLU A 110 -9.51 -12.11 -9.42
CA GLU A 110 -10.62 -12.68 -10.16
C GLU A 110 -11.17 -13.95 -9.49
N ALA A 111 -10.30 -14.90 -9.12
CA ALA A 111 -10.72 -16.12 -8.44
C ALA A 111 -11.42 -15.83 -7.10
N PHE A 112 -10.94 -14.84 -6.34
CA PHE A 112 -11.58 -14.41 -5.09
C PHE A 112 -12.93 -13.75 -5.36
N GLY A 113 -13.04 -12.92 -6.41
CA GLY A 113 -14.30 -12.32 -6.84
C GLY A 113 -15.33 -13.36 -7.27
N ALA A 114 -14.93 -14.34 -8.09
CA ALA A 114 -15.78 -15.44 -8.51
C ALA A 114 -16.23 -16.32 -7.33
N PHE A 115 -15.33 -16.61 -6.39
CA PHE A 115 -15.66 -17.36 -5.16
C PHE A 115 -16.71 -16.63 -4.30
N VAL A 116 -16.57 -15.32 -4.11
CA VAL A 116 -17.51 -14.52 -3.31
C VAL A 116 -18.87 -14.36 -4.02
N MET A 117 -18.88 -14.15 -5.34
CA MET A 117 -20.12 -13.98 -6.12
C MET A 117 -20.85 -15.29 -6.45
N SER A 118 -20.16 -16.44 -6.42
CA SER A 118 -20.78 -17.76 -6.66
C SER A 118 -21.72 -18.20 -5.52
N GLY A 119 -21.77 -17.47 -4.41
CA GLY A 119 -22.58 -17.79 -3.24
C GLY A 119 -24.01 -17.23 -3.24
N SER A 120 -24.48 -16.60 -4.33
CA SER A 120 -25.83 -16.03 -4.47
C SER A 120 -26.54 -16.47 -5.74
#